data_AF-A0A453H7L4-F1
#
_entry.id   AF-A0A453H7L4-F1
#
_cell.length_a   1.000
_cell.length_b   1.000
_cell.length_c   1.000
_cell.angle_alpha   90.00
_cell.angle_beta   90.00
_cell.angle_gamma   90.00
#
_symmetry.space_group_name_H-M   'P 1'
#
loop_
_entity.id
_entity.type
_entity.pdbx_description
1 polymer ?
#
loop_
_entity_poly.entity_id
_entity_poly.type
_entity_poly.pdbx_seq_one_letter_code
_entity_poly.pdbx_strand_id
1 'polypeptide(L)'
;MEASYLTVEFFRKLPTEPDKGANNNTPANDRYQDNHLRRIGSNVSSYINMVCDTLRNTIPKAVVHCQVKEAKRNLLNRFYAHVGSKEKKQLSAMLDEDPALMEKRDSLVKKLELYKSARNEIDSVAWK
;
A
#
# COMPACT_ATOMS: atom_id res chain seq x y z
N MET A 1 -1.57 -18.22 7.46
CA MET A 1 -1.37 -18.50 6.03
C MET A 1 -2.11 -19.80 5.79
N GLU A 2 -3.29 -19.75 5.16
CA GLU A 2 -4.09 -20.95 4.89
C GLU A 2 -3.28 -21.86 3.96
N ALA A 3 -2.90 -23.05 4.45
CA ALA A 3 -1.84 -23.86 3.87
C ALA A 3 -2.29 -24.87 2.79
N SER A 4 -3.57 -24.88 2.39
CA SER A 4 -4.05 -25.81 1.37
C SER A 4 -4.64 -25.09 0.16
N TYR A 5 -3.92 -25.14 -0.96
CA TYR A 5 -4.41 -24.66 -2.26
C TYR A 5 -5.48 -25.58 -2.85
N LEU A 6 -5.67 -26.79 -2.33
CA LEU A 6 -6.73 -27.71 -2.70
C LEU A 6 -7.83 -27.67 -1.63
N THR A 7 -8.84 -26.85 -1.86
CA THR A 7 -9.99 -26.74 -0.95
C THR A 7 -11.09 -27.71 -1.37
N VAL A 8 -11.97 -28.09 -0.44
CA VAL A 8 -13.16 -28.89 -0.76
C VAL A 8 -14.03 -28.19 -1.83
N GLU A 9 -14.01 -26.86 -1.85
CA GLU A 9 -14.69 -26.03 -2.85
C GLU A 9 -14.15 -26.23 -4.27
N PHE A 10 -12.86 -26.54 -4.43
CA PHE A 10 -12.27 -26.88 -5.73
C PHE A 10 -12.96 -28.10 -6.35
N PHE A 11 -13.05 -29.17 -5.55
CA PHE A 11 -13.62 -30.44 -5.98
C PHE A 11 -15.13 -30.36 -6.24
N ARG A 12 -15.84 -29.45 -5.55
CA ARG A 12 -17.26 -29.18 -5.81
C ARG A 12 -17.51 -28.43 -7.12
N LYS A 13 -16.54 -27.63 -7.59
CA LYS A 13 -16.64 -26.81 -8.81
C LYS A 13 -16.09 -27.49 -10.07
N LEU A 14 -15.43 -28.63 -9.92
CA LEU A 14 -14.90 -29.40 -11.03
C LEU A 14 -16.05 -29.88 -11.94
N PRO A 15 -15.97 -29.67 -13.26
CA PRO A 15 -16.97 -30.17 -14.20
C PRO A 15 -17.06 -31.69 -14.09
N THR A 16 -18.21 -32.20 -13.65
CA THR A 16 -18.59 -33.59 -13.86
C THR A 16 -19.15 -33.69 -15.27
N GLU A 17 -18.27 -33.85 -16.26
CA GLU A 17 -18.72 -34.16 -17.63
C GLU A 17 -19.54 -35.46 -17.59
N PRO A 18 -20.85 -35.44 -17.93
CA PRO A 18 -21.55 -36.68 -18.20
C PRO A 18 -20.95 -37.28 -19.47
N ASP A 19 -20.72 -38.59 -19.46
CA ASP A 19 -20.16 -39.38 -20.57
C ASP A 19 -21.05 -39.21 -21.83
N LYS A 20 -20.80 -38.16 -22.63
CA LYS A 20 -21.60 -37.86 -23.81
C LYS A 20 -21.12 -38.76 -24.95
N GLY A 21 -22.04 -39.64 -25.35
CA GLY A 21 -21.85 -40.72 -26.33
C GLY A 21 -20.93 -40.37 -27.49
N ALA A 22 -19.93 -41.23 -27.67
CA ALA A 22 -18.86 -41.05 -28.63
C ALA A 22 -19.38 -41.06 -30.08
N ASN A 23 -18.98 -40.06 -30.87
CA ASN A 23 -19.17 -40.07 -32.32
C ASN A 23 -18.35 -41.22 -32.95
N ASN A 24 -18.99 -42.09 -33.71
CA ASN A 24 -18.49 -43.44 -34.02
C ASN A 24 -17.38 -43.56 -35.08
N ASN A 25 -16.81 -42.44 -35.54
CA ASN A 25 -15.94 -42.42 -36.73
C ASN A 25 -14.43 -42.38 -36.45
N THR A 26 -13.98 -42.40 -35.19
CA THR A 26 -12.53 -42.45 -34.82
C THR A 26 -12.18 -43.78 -34.13
N PRO A 27 -10.97 -44.35 -34.29
CA PRO A 27 -10.60 -45.56 -33.57
C PRO A 27 -10.74 -45.36 -32.06
N ALA A 28 -11.31 -46.35 -31.36
CA ALA A 28 -11.71 -46.23 -29.96
C ALA A 28 -10.57 -45.73 -29.06
N ASN A 29 -9.34 -46.21 -29.29
CA ASN A 29 -8.16 -45.85 -28.49
C ASN A 29 -7.85 -44.34 -28.53
N ASP A 30 -7.98 -43.69 -29.70
CA ASP A 30 -7.71 -42.26 -29.87
C ASP A 30 -8.79 -41.39 -29.22
N ARG A 31 -10.06 -41.85 -29.20
CA ARG A 31 -11.16 -41.14 -28.51
C ARG A 31 -10.95 -41.12 -27.00
N TYR A 32 -10.53 -42.24 -26.40
CA TYR A 32 -10.29 -42.32 -24.96
C TYR A 32 -9.07 -41.48 -24.54
N GLN A 33 -8.01 -41.46 -25.37
CA GLN A 33 -6.84 -40.61 -25.15
C GLN A 33 -7.19 -39.11 -25.25
N ASP A 34 -7.91 -38.67 -26.29
CA ASP A 34 -8.26 -37.24 -26.44
C ASP A 34 -9.20 -36.75 -25.32
N ASN A 35 -10.19 -37.56 -24.94
CA ASN A 35 -11.07 -37.24 -23.81
C ASN A 35 -10.32 -37.17 -22.47
N HIS A 36 -9.35 -38.05 -22.25
CA HIS A 36 -8.50 -38.03 -21.06
C HIS A 36 -7.65 -36.76 -21.00
N LEU A 37 -7.00 -36.40 -22.11
CA LEU A 37 -6.20 -35.17 -22.21
C LEU A 37 -7.05 -33.90 -22.06
N ARG A 38 -8.26 -33.87 -22.65
CA ARG A 38 -9.22 -32.76 -22.45
C ARG A 38 -9.64 -32.60 -20.99
N ARG A 39 -9.89 -33.72 -20.30
CA ARG A 39 -10.24 -33.70 -18.87
C ARG A 39 -9.09 -33.18 -18.02
N ILE A 40 -7.85 -33.60 -18.31
CA ILE A 40 -6.65 -33.04 -17.66
C ILE A 40 -6.58 -31.52 -17.89
N GLY A 41 -6.75 -31.06 -19.14
CA GLY A 41 -6.73 -29.64 -19.48
C GLY A 41 -7.77 -28.82 -18.70
N SER A 42 -9.00 -29.31 -18.63
CA SER A 42 -10.10 -28.66 -17.87
C SER A 42 -9.81 -28.59 -16.37
N ASN A 43 -9.27 -29.66 -15.79
CA ASN A 43 -8.91 -29.72 -14.36
C ASN A 43 -7.77 -28.73 -14.03
N VAL A 44 -6.73 -28.69 -14.87
CA VAL A 44 -5.59 -27.78 -14.70
C VAL A 44 -6.04 -26.33 -14.83
N SER A 45 -6.88 -26.02 -15.83
CA SER A 45 -7.44 -24.67 -16.02
C SER A 45 -8.26 -24.23 -14.81
N SER A 46 -9.11 -25.12 -14.28
CA SER A 46 -9.89 -24.86 -13.07
C SER A 46 -9.00 -24.59 -11.85
N TYR A 47 -7.91 -25.33 -11.70
CA TYR A 47 -6.95 -25.14 -10.61
C TYR A 47 -6.26 -23.78 -10.70
N ILE A 48 -5.78 -23.40 -11.89
CA ILE A 48 -5.14 -22.10 -12.13
C ILE A 48 -6.09 -20.96 -11.76
N ASN A 49 -7.35 -21.03 -12.18
CA ASN A 49 -8.34 -19.98 -11.89
C ASN A 49 -8.57 -19.81 -10.38
N MET A 50 -8.71 -20.92 -9.63
CA MET A 50 -8.85 -20.88 -8.17
C MET A 50 -7.60 -20.27 -7.49
N VAL A 51 -6.40 -20.62 -7.95
CA VAL A 51 -5.16 -20.05 -7.41
C VAL A 51 -5.11 -18.54 -7.68
N CYS A 52 -5.46 -18.10 -8.89
CA CYS A 52 -5.55 -16.68 -9.24
C CYS A 52 -6.55 -15.92 -8.35
N ASP A 53 -7.73 -16.47 -8.09
CA ASP A 53 -8.73 -15.87 -7.19
C ASP A 53 -8.21 -15.75 -5.76
N THR A 54 -7.45 -16.74 -5.31
CA THR A 54 -6.81 -16.70 -3.99
C THR A 54 -5.74 -15.62 -3.94
N LEU A 55 -4.84 -15.58 -4.92
CA LEU A 55 -3.77 -14.59 -5.03
C LEU A 55 -4.31 -13.16 -5.11
N ARG A 56 -5.42 -12.94 -5.83
CA ARG A 56 -6.10 -11.66 -5.93
C ARG A 56 -6.45 -11.08 -4.56
N ASN A 57 -6.77 -11.94 -3.59
CA ASN A 57 -7.14 -11.54 -2.24
C ASN A 57 -5.96 -11.55 -1.26
N THR A 58 -4.99 -12.45 -1.42
CA THR A 58 -3.88 -12.61 -0.46
C THR A 58 -2.73 -11.66 -0.73
N ILE A 59 -2.42 -11.34 -2.01
CA ILE A 59 -1.32 -10.45 -2.36
C ILE A 59 -1.54 -9.04 -1.77
N PRO A 60 -2.70 -8.37 -1.96
CA PRO A 60 -2.91 -7.05 -1.36
C PRO A 60 -2.83 -7.08 0.17
N LYS A 61 -3.34 -8.14 0.81
CA LYS A 61 -3.24 -8.31 2.27
C LYS A 61 -1.80 -8.46 2.73
N ALA A 62 -0.98 -9.21 2.01
CA ALA A 62 0.44 -9.36 2.30
C ALA A 62 1.19 -8.03 2.13
N VAL A 63 0.91 -7.29 1.05
CA VAL A 63 1.48 -5.95 0.81
C VAL A 63 1.13 -5.00 1.94
N VAL A 64 -0.15 -4.91 2.33
CA VAL A 64 -0.58 -4.05 3.44
C VAL A 64 0.08 -4.47 4.76
N HIS A 65 0.16 -5.77 5.04
CA HIS A 65 0.75 -6.28 6.27
C HIS A 65 2.25 -5.99 6.35
N CYS A 66 3.01 -6.36 5.31
CA CYS A 66 4.46 -6.32 5.32
C CYS A 66 5.05 -4.95 4.95
N GLN A 67 4.32 -4.12 4.20
CA GLN A 67 4.82 -2.81 3.78
C GLN A 67 4.13 -1.71 4.56
N VAL A 68 2.80 -1.60 4.49
CA VAL A 68 2.08 -0.44 5.05
C VAL A 68 2.09 -0.47 6.58
N LYS A 69 1.70 -1.58 7.20
CA LYS A 69 1.65 -1.69 8.66
C LYS A 69 3.06 -1.64 9.26
N GLU A 70 4.03 -2.30 8.64
CA GLU A 70 5.42 -2.24 9.07
C GLU A 70 6.03 -0.85 8.91
N ALA A 71 5.79 -0.16 7.79
CA ALA A 71 6.26 1.21 7.62
C ALA A 71 5.66 2.13 8.69
N LYS A 72 4.35 2.02 8.97
CA LYS A 72 3.70 2.80 10.03
C LYS A 72 4.32 2.55 11.41
N ARG A 73 4.57 1.29 11.78
CA ARG A 73 5.19 0.94 13.08
C ARG A 73 6.64 1.42 13.17
N ASN A 74 7.40 1.28 12.09
CA ASN A 74 8.83 1.54 12.10
C ASN A 74 9.21 2.99 11.77
N LEU A 75 8.28 3.81 11.24
CA LEU A 75 8.56 5.18 10.83
C LEU A 75 9.15 5.99 11.98
N LEU A 76 8.47 6.00 13.13
CA LEU A 76 8.89 6.80 14.27
C LEU A 76 10.17 6.24 14.92
N ASN A 77 10.29 4.91 14.99
CA ASN A 77 11.50 4.26 15.49
C ASN A 77 12.73 4.61 14.63
N ARG A 78 12.60 4.56 13.30
CA ARG A 78 13.66 4.97 12.38
C ARG A 78 13.95 6.46 12.48
N PHE A 79 12.93 7.30 12.60
CA PHE A 79 13.10 8.72 12.78
C PHE A 79 13.90 9.04 14.06
N TYR A 80 13.52 8.47 15.21
CA TYR A 80 14.25 8.69 16.46
C TYR A 80 15.67 8.13 16.42
N ALA A 81 15.87 6.94 15.86
CA ALA A 81 17.22 6.41 15.68
C ALA A 81 18.09 7.32 14.80
N HIS A 82 17.53 7.82 13.70
CA HIS A 82 18.26 8.67 12.75
C HIS A 82 18.54 10.08 13.27
N VAL A 83 17.60 10.70 13.99
CA VAL A 83 17.80 12.02 14.61
C VAL A 83 18.71 11.91 15.83
N GLY A 84 18.51 10.89 16.66
CA GLY A 84 19.32 10.65 17.85
C GLY A 84 20.78 10.29 17.56
N SER A 85 21.08 9.75 16.38
CA SER A 85 22.46 9.46 15.96
C SER A 85 23.19 10.67 15.38
N LYS A 86 22.55 11.84 15.20
CA LYS A 86 23.19 13.02 14.62
C LYS A 86 23.96 13.84 15.65
N GLU A 87 25.08 14.38 15.24
CA GLU A 87 25.86 15.32 16.05
C GLU A 87 25.17 16.69 16.14
N LYS A 88 25.49 17.44 17.19
CA LYS A 88 24.92 18.78 17.45
C LYS A 88 25.01 19.72 16.26
N LYS A 89 26.13 19.71 15.51
CA LYS A 89 26.31 20.57 14.33
C LYS A 89 25.34 20.22 13.20
N GLN A 90 25.13 18.93 12.94
CA GLN A 90 24.19 18.46 11.93
C GLN A 90 22.75 18.75 12.33
N LEU A 91 22.43 18.57 13.62
CA LEU A 91 21.11 18.89 14.14
C LEU A 91 20.81 20.40 14.05
N SER A 92 21.80 21.25 14.36
CA SER A 92 21.67 22.70 14.20
C SER A 92 21.38 23.07 12.74
N ALA A 93 22.11 22.50 11.79
CA ALA A 93 21.90 22.75 10.37
C ALA A 93 20.50 22.30 9.87
N MET A 94 19.93 21.24 10.45
CA MET A 94 18.55 20.81 10.14
C MET A 94 17.48 21.76 10.72
N LEU A 95 17.84 22.59 11.69
CA LEU A 95 16.96 23.56 12.35
C LEU A 95 17.14 24.98 11.79
N ASP A 96 18.13 25.20 10.92
CA ASP A 96 18.35 26.51 10.30
C ASP A 96 17.12 26.90 9.46
N GLU A 97 16.57 28.08 9.75
CA GLU A 97 15.41 28.63 9.03
C GLU A 97 15.81 29.08 7.62
N ASP A 98 14.87 29.00 6.68
CA ASP A 98 15.04 29.56 5.33
C ASP A 98 15.28 31.09 5.41
N PRO A 99 16.35 31.64 4.78
CA PRO A 99 16.65 33.07 4.81
C PRO A 99 15.48 33.97 4.40
N ALA A 100 14.65 33.54 3.44
CA ALA A 100 13.49 34.31 3.01
C ALA A 100 12.41 34.41 4.11
N LEU A 101 12.25 33.35 4.93
CA LEU A 101 11.35 33.37 6.08
C LEU A 101 11.89 34.26 7.20
N MET A 102 13.21 34.23 7.43
CA MET A 102 13.84 35.13 8.41
C MET A 102 13.62 36.60 8.04
N GLU A 103 13.89 37.00 6.79
CA GLU A 103 13.70 38.37 6.33
C GLU A 103 12.23 38.82 6.45
N LYS A 104 11.31 37.92 6.07
CA LYS A 104 9.87 38.18 6.22
C LYS A 104 9.49 38.38 7.69
N ARG A 105 9.99 37.54 8.61
CA ARG A 105 9.76 37.69 10.05
C ARG A 105 10.28 39.05 10.53
N ASP A 106 11.49 39.45 10.14
CA ASP A 106 12.09 40.72 10.57
C ASP A 106 11.31 41.93 10.04
N SER A 107 10.83 41.87 8.80
CA SER A 107 9.97 42.92 8.23
C SER A 107 8.65 43.08 8.99
N LEU A 108 8.05 41.97 9.42
CA LEU A 108 6.81 41.96 10.20
C LEU A 108 7.03 42.49 11.62
N VAL A 109 8.15 42.12 12.26
CA VAL A 109 8.53 42.64 13.58
C VAL A 109 8.68 44.17 13.52
N LYS A 110 9.41 44.68 12.53
CA LYS A 110 9.56 46.15 12.33
C LYS A 110 8.21 46.84 12.16
N LYS A 111 7.34 46.28 11.31
CA LYS A 111 6.00 46.80 11.07
C LYS A 111 5.13 46.78 12.33
N LEU A 112 5.25 45.73 13.12
CA LEU A 112 4.52 45.57 14.38
C LEU A 112 4.98 46.58 15.44
N GLU A 113 6.27 46.85 15.55
CA GLU A 113 6.78 47.89 16.45
C GLU A 113 6.30 49.28 16.05
N LEU A 114 6.24 49.60 14.75
CA LEU A 114 5.65 50.84 14.26
C LEU A 114 4.17 50.96 14.65
N TYR A 115 3.39 49.89 14.51
CA TYR A 115 1.99 49.89 14.91
C TYR A 115 1.78 50.01 16.42
N LYS A 116 2.67 49.43 17.24
CA LYS A 116 2.63 49.63 18.69
C LYS A 116 2.94 51.08 19.07
N SER A 117 3.94 51.70 18.45
CA SER A 117 4.25 53.12 18.69
C SER A 117 3.05 54.01 18.34
N ALA A 118 2.49 53.83 17.15
CA ALA A 118 1.32 54.60 16.70
C ALA A 118 0.11 54.40 17.64
N ARG A 119 -0.11 53.17 18.12
CA ARG A 119 -1.14 52.90 19.13
C ARG A 119 -0.86 53.65 20.44
N ASN A 120 0.36 53.59 20.96
CA ASN A 120 0.72 54.26 22.21
C ASN A 120 0.57 55.78 22.10
N GLU A 121 0.89 56.36 20.93
CA GLU A 121 0.68 57.77 20.64
C GLU A 121 -0.82 58.12 20.66
N ILE A 122 -1.66 57.33 19.99
CA ILE A 122 -3.12 57.50 20.04
C ILE A 122 -3.64 57.41 21.48
N ASP A 123 -3.24 56.37 22.21
CA ASP A 123 -3.65 56.13 23.60
C ASP A 123 -3.21 57.30 24.52
N SER A 124 -2.04 57.91 24.28
CA SER A 124 -1.55 59.04 25.08
C SER A 124 -2.38 60.33 24.93
N VAL A 125 -3.10 60.47 23.81
CA VAL A 125 -3.95 61.63 23.51
C VAL A 125 -5.41 61.35 23.89
N ALA A 126 -5.87 60.10 23.73
CA ALA A 126 -7.27 59.72 23.96
C ALA A 126 -7.71 59.74 25.44
N TRP A 127 -6.78 59.77 26.40
CA TRP A 127 -7.05 59.80 27.84
C TRP A 127 -6.70 61.13 28.52
N LYS A 128 -6.68 62.24 27.76
CA LYS A 128 -6.78 63.61 28.29
C LYS A 128 -8.17 64.17 28.03
#